data_AF-A0A9X8HG09-F1
#
_entry.id   AF-A0A9X8HG09-F1
#
_cell.length_a   1.000
_cell.length_b   1.000
_cell.length_c   1.000
_cell.angle_alpha   90.00
_cell.angle_beta   90.00
_cell.angle_gamma   90.00
#
_symmetry.space_group_name_H-M   'P 1'
#
loop_
_entity.id
_entity.type
_entity.pdbx_description
1 polymer ?
#
loop_
_entity_poly.entity_id
_entity_poly.type
_entity_poly.pdbx_seq_one_letter_code
_entity_poly.pdbx_strand_id
1 'polypeptide(L)'
;QMGLYLVWPSLTKYVTFPVFGLLVGTLTNWLALKMIFEPVNPKKILCIKLHGLFLRRQQQVAAMYGEMVSRDVLNAHNIIEAILKGPASDRLFELVYANVQQAVNSGAAVADRIVSIGIGKDTFESIKDDITDLVVQKFPDSLRHIEAYTMVALDLNKTLREKIGQLSFHDFERLLHPVFEEDEWKLVLMGGVLGLALGFIQTTYEPDHAT
;
A
#
# COMPACT_ATOMS: atom_id res chain seq x y z
N GLN A 1 30.09 -47.50 35.42
CA GLN A 1 29.81 -46.67 34.22
C GLN A 1 28.61 -47.17 33.38
N MET A 2 27.91 -48.26 33.74
CA MET A 2 26.75 -48.76 32.97
C MET A 2 25.38 -48.15 33.36
N GLY A 3 25.24 -47.55 34.55
CA GLY A 3 23.95 -47.04 35.05
C GLY A 3 23.48 -45.71 34.42
N LEU A 4 24.40 -44.95 33.80
CA LEU A 4 24.06 -43.68 33.15
C LEU A 4 23.33 -43.91 31.81
N TYR A 5 23.59 -45.02 31.13
CA TYR A 5 23.02 -45.38 29.82
C TYR A 5 21.60 -45.93 29.88
N LEU A 6 21.03 -46.18 31.06
CA LEU A 6 19.67 -46.71 31.24
C LEU A 6 18.63 -45.62 31.50
N VAL A 7 19.05 -44.48 32.08
CA VAL A 7 18.20 -43.29 32.26
C VAL A 7 18.31 -42.34 31.05
N TRP A 8 19.45 -42.36 30.36
CA TRP A 8 19.68 -41.58 29.14
C TRP A 8 18.72 -41.88 27.97
N PRO A 9 18.32 -43.12 27.62
CA PRO A 9 17.57 -43.40 26.40
C PRO A 9 16.19 -42.74 26.40
N SER A 10 15.50 -42.80 27.53
CA SER A 10 14.17 -42.22 27.70
C SER A 10 14.23 -40.69 27.74
N LEU A 11 15.17 -40.12 28.49
CA LEU A 11 15.37 -38.65 28.53
C LEU A 11 15.80 -38.11 27.16
N THR A 12 16.63 -38.87 26.44
CA THR A 12 17.03 -38.56 25.06
C THR A 12 15.81 -38.57 24.15
N LYS A 13 14.85 -39.50 24.32
CA LYS A 13 13.61 -39.52 23.54
C LYS A 13 12.76 -38.25 23.75
N TYR A 14 12.51 -37.88 25.00
CA TYR A 14 11.70 -36.69 25.35
C TYR A 14 12.32 -35.37 24.89
N VAL A 15 13.65 -35.31 24.72
CA VAL A 15 14.34 -34.12 24.23
C VAL A 15 14.54 -34.14 22.72
N THR A 16 14.88 -35.29 22.14
CA THR A 16 15.27 -35.40 20.72
C THR A 16 14.10 -35.11 19.78
N PHE A 17 12.92 -35.68 20.03
CA PHE A 17 11.77 -35.50 19.15
C PHE A 17 11.23 -34.05 19.14
N PRO A 18 11.04 -33.36 20.28
CA PRO A 18 10.64 -31.94 20.29
C PRO A 18 11.70 -31.02 19.70
N VAL A 19 12.99 -31.25 19.97
CA VAL A 19 14.08 -30.43 19.41
C VAL A 19 14.18 -30.62 17.90
N PHE A 20 14.05 -31.85 17.41
CA PHE A 20 14.04 -32.13 15.98
C PHE A 20 12.79 -31.54 15.31
N GLY A 21 11.62 -31.64 15.95
CA GLY A 21 10.39 -31.00 15.50
C GLY A 21 10.53 -29.48 15.40
N LEU A 22 11.12 -28.82 16.41
CA LEU A 22 11.42 -27.39 16.40
C LEU A 22 12.36 -27.02 15.24
N LEU A 23 13.46 -27.77 15.07
CA LEU A 23 14.43 -27.53 14.00
C LEU A 23 13.79 -27.69 12.61
N VAL A 24 13.07 -28.78 12.37
CA VAL A 24 12.43 -29.03 11.08
C VAL A 24 11.31 -28.03 10.84
N GLY A 25 10.51 -27.69 11.85
CA GLY A 25 9.43 -26.71 11.73
C GLY A 25 9.93 -25.31 11.37
N THR A 26 10.98 -24.83 12.06
CA THR A 26 11.62 -23.55 11.75
C THR A 26 12.28 -23.59 10.36
N LEU A 27 13.08 -24.61 10.06
CA LEU A 27 13.80 -24.72 8.80
C LEU A 27 12.86 -24.84 7.59
N THR A 28 11.78 -25.62 7.72
CA THR A 28 10.80 -25.82 6.64
C THR A 28 10.04 -24.52 6.37
N ASN A 29 9.59 -23.81 7.41
CA ASN A 29 8.87 -22.56 7.20
C ASN A 29 9.80 -21.47 6.64
N TRP A 30 11.05 -21.41 7.11
CA TRP A 30 12.06 -20.51 6.54
C TRP A 30 12.33 -20.82 5.06
N LEU A 31 12.47 -22.09 4.70
CA LEU A 31 12.67 -22.52 3.32
C LEU A 31 11.45 -22.23 2.44
N ALA A 32 10.24 -22.46 2.95
CA ALA A 32 9.00 -22.20 2.25
C ALA A 32 8.86 -20.72 1.89
N LEU A 33 9.16 -19.85 2.86
CA LEU A 33 9.15 -18.41 2.67
C LEU A 33 10.18 -17.97 1.63
N LYS A 34 11.40 -18.50 1.72
CA LYS A 34 12.43 -18.25 0.72
C LYS A 34 12.01 -18.68 -0.69
N MET A 35 11.28 -19.79 -0.82
CA MET A 35 10.77 -20.28 -2.11
C MET A 35 9.60 -19.42 -2.67
N ILE A 36 8.86 -18.72 -1.80
CA ILE A 36 7.77 -17.84 -2.23
C ILE A 36 8.32 -16.58 -2.91
N PHE A 37 9.38 -15.98 -2.37
CA PHE A 37 9.94 -14.72 -2.85
C PHE A 37 11.19 -14.89 -3.74
N GLU A 38 12.02 -15.90 -3.52
CA GLU A 38 13.22 -16.18 -4.33
C GLU A 38 13.06 -17.42 -5.23
N PRO A 39 13.72 -17.48 -6.41
CA PRO A 39 14.56 -16.45 -7.00
C PRO A 39 13.74 -15.38 -7.72
N VAL A 40 14.19 -14.12 -7.61
CA VAL A 40 13.54 -12.95 -8.23
C VAL A 40 13.48 -13.07 -9.75
N ASN A 41 14.59 -13.48 -10.35
CA ASN A 41 14.65 -13.75 -11.79
C ASN A 41 14.44 -15.26 -12.05
N PRO A 42 13.67 -15.63 -13.08
CA PRO A 42 13.40 -17.03 -13.38
C PRO A 42 14.70 -17.75 -13.77
N LYS A 43 15.14 -18.71 -12.95
CA LYS A 43 16.31 -19.55 -13.23
C LYS A 43 15.84 -20.86 -13.85
N LYS A 44 16.42 -21.25 -14.99
CA LYS A 44 16.20 -22.57 -15.58
C LYS A 44 17.24 -23.52 -14.98
N ILE A 45 16.81 -24.50 -14.18
CA ILE A 45 17.68 -25.59 -13.73
C ILE A 45 17.17 -26.87 -14.38
N LEU A 46 18.03 -27.48 -15.20
CA LEU A 46 17.75 -28.68 -15.98
C LEU A 46 16.52 -28.53 -16.91
N CYS A 47 15.33 -28.94 -16.44
CA CYS A 47 14.05 -28.85 -17.15
C CYS A 47 13.00 -28.02 -16.39
N ILE A 48 13.30 -27.56 -15.18
CA ILE A 48 12.35 -26.87 -14.31
C ILE A 48 12.74 -25.39 -14.24
N LYS A 49 11.76 -24.52 -14.51
CA LYS A 49 11.90 -23.08 -14.22
C LYS A 49 11.68 -22.91 -12.73
N LEU A 50 12.67 -22.41 -12.01
CA LEU A 50 12.55 -21.96 -10.61
C LEU A 50 12.33 -20.44 -10.62
N HIS A 51 11.28 -20.01 -9.97
CA HIS A 51 10.92 -18.60 -9.83
C HIS A 51 10.03 -18.49 -8.61
N GLY A 52 10.21 -17.44 -7.81
CA GLY A 52 9.39 -17.20 -6.63
C GLY A 52 7.91 -17.33 -6.96
N LEU A 53 7.18 -18.13 -6.18
CA LEU A 53 5.77 -18.41 -6.47
C LEU A 53 4.92 -17.12 -6.49
N PHE A 54 5.31 -16.14 -5.67
CA PHE A 54 4.67 -14.83 -5.62
C PHE A 54 4.89 -14.03 -6.90
N LEU A 55 6.14 -13.97 -7.37
CA LEU A 55 6.53 -13.24 -8.58
C LEU A 55 5.93 -13.84 -9.85
N ARG A 56 5.65 -15.15 -9.86
CA ARG A 56 4.88 -15.78 -10.96
C ARG A 56 3.49 -15.19 -11.12
N ARG A 57 2.90 -14.70 -10.03
CA ARG A 57 1.54 -14.15 -9.98
C ARG A 57 1.55 -12.62 -10.02
N GLN A 58 2.65 -11.99 -10.44
CA GLN A 58 2.81 -10.54 -10.49
C GLN A 58 1.60 -9.82 -11.09
N GLN A 59 1.06 -10.27 -12.23
CA GLN A 59 -0.10 -9.60 -12.87
C GLN A 59 -1.38 -9.67 -12.02
N GLN A 60 -1.59 -10.77 -11.30
CA GLN A 60 -2.75 -10.93 -10.41
C GLN A 60 -2.61 -10.04 -9.19
N VAL A 61 -1.42 -10.05 -8.57
CA VAL A 61 -1.13 -9.25 -7.38
C VAL A 61 -1.13 -7.75 -7.72
N ALA A 62 -0.57 -7.35 -8.86
CA ALA A 62 -0.59 -5.97 -9.35
C ALA A 62 -2.01 -5.46 -9.56
N ALA A 63 -2.93 -6.31 -10.05
CA ALA A 63 -4.33 -5.94 -10.19
C ALA A 63 -5.01 -5.70 -8.83
N MET A 64 -4.85 -6.63 -7.89
CA MET A 64 -5.43 -6.50 -6.55
C MET A 64 -4.86 -5.30 -5.79
N TYR A 65 -3.54 -5.11 -5.86
CA TYR A 65 -2.86 -4.02 -5.19
C TYR A 65 -3.19 -2.66 -5.84
N GLY A 66 -3.18 -2.59 -7.17
CA GLY A 66 -3.56 -1.38 -7.90
C GLY A 66 -5.00 -0.96 -7.60
N GLU A 67 -5.93 -1.91 -7.54
CA GLU A 67 -7.32 -1.65 -7.15
C GLU A 67 -7.41 -1.12 -5.73
N MET A 68 -6.78 -1.81 -4.76
CA MET A 68 -6.77 -1.38 -3.35
C MET A 68 -6.20 0.03 -3.20
N VAL A 69 -5.02 0.31 -3.76
CA VAL A 69 -4.38 1.63 -3.66
C VAL A 69 -5.23 2.70 -4.36
N SER A 70 -5.78 2.41 -5.54
CA SER A 70 -6.61 3.37 -6.28
C SER A 70 -7.93 3.67 -5.60
N ARG A 71 -8.46 2.75 -4.79
CA ARG A 71 -9.73 2.91 -4.08
C ARG A 71 -9.49 3.61 -2.74
N ASP A 72 -8.51 3.15 -1.99
CA ASP A 72 -8.36 3.50 -0.57
C ASP A 72 -7.37 4.67 -0.35
N VAL A 73 -6.44 4.90 -1.28
CA VAL A 73 -5.36 5.90 -1.11
C VAL A 73 -5.33 6.95 -2.22
N LEU A 74 -5.05 6.54 -3.46
CA LEU A 74 -4.90 7.41 -4.62
C LEU A 74 -6.18 7.40 -5.47
N ASN A 75 -7.23 8.02 -4.94
CA ASN A 75 -8.51 8.23 -5.64
C ASN A 75 -8.76 9.73 -5.91
N ALA A 76 -9.70 10.03 -6.81
CA ALA A 76 -10.03 11.41 -7.18
C ALA A 76 -10.47 12.27 -5.98
N HIS A 77 -11.24 11.70 -5.04
CA HIS A 77 -11.71 12.36 -3.83
C HIS A 77 -10.54 12.84 -2.96
N ASN A 78 -9.66 11.90 -2.58
CA ASN A 78 -8.50 12.15 -1.74
C ASN A 78 -7.54 13.17 -2.39
N ILE A 79 -7.38 13.12 -3.71
CA ILE A 79 -6.56 14.09 -4.44
C ILE A 79 -7.16 15.49 -4.37
N ILE A 80 -8.47 15.64 -4.66
CA ILE A 80 -9.16 16.94 -4.60
C ILE A 80 -9.13 17.49 -3.17
N GLU A 81 -9.37 16.65 -2.18
CA GLU A 81 -9.31 17.06 -0.77
C GLU A 81 -7.89 17.47 -0.36
N ALA A 82 -6.87 16.74 -0.80
CA ALA A 82 -5.47 17.11 -0.56
C ALA A 82 -5.09 18.44 -1.25
N ILE A 83 -5.62 18.74 -2.43
CA ILE A 83 -5.43 20.03 -3.10
C ILE A 83 -6.10 21.16 -2.30
N LEU A 84 -7.30 20.93 -1.79
CA LEU A 84 -8.09 21.94 -1.09
C LEU A 84 -7.66 22.19 0.37
N LYS A 85 -7.12 21.19 1.05
CA LYS A 85 -6.81 21.24 2.50
C LYS A 85 -5.36 20.92 2.84
N GLY A 86 -4.54 20.57 1.85
CA GLY A 86 -3.13 20.24 2.04
C GLY A 86 -2.29 21.46 2.41
N PRO A 87 -0.98 21.27 2.67
CA PRO A 87 -0.09 22.34 3.13
C PRO A 87 0.09 23.50 2.13
N ALA A 88 -0.29 23.30 0.86
CA ALA A 88 -0.23 24.31 -0.19
C ALA A 88 -1.59 24.93 -0.53
N SER A 89 -2.65 24.66 0.23
CA SER A 89 -4.00 25.15 -0.05
C SER A 89 -4.06 26.68 -0.05
N ASP A 90 -3.41 27.34 0.90
CA ASP A 90 -3.44 28.81 1.00
C ASP A 90 -2.91 29.46 -0.28
N ARG A 91 -1.83 28.89 -0.82
CA ARG A 91 -1.25 29.35 -2.10
C ARG A 91 -2.18 29.10 -3.28
N LEU A 92 -2.90 27.98 -3.30
CA LEU A 92 -3.93 27.72 -4.30
C LEU A 92 -5.02 28.80 -4.23
N PHE A 93 -5.54 29.10 -3.04
CA PHE A 93 -6.56 30.12 -2.86
C PHE A 93 -6.07 31.53 -3.24
N GLU A 94 -4.83 31.89 -2.92
CA GLU A 94 -4.22 33.15 -3.39
C GLU A 94 -4.17 33.23 -4.92
N LEU A 95 -3.75 32.14 -5.58
CA LEU A 95 -3.70 32.09 -7.05
C LEU A 95 -5.10 32.19 -7.65
N VAL A 96 -6.08 31.47 -7.10
CA VAL A 96 -7.47 31.54 -7.56
C VAL A 96 -8.01 32.96 -7.35
N TYR A 97 -7.80 33.56 -6.18
CA TYR A 97 -8.20 34.93 -5.88
C TYR A 97 -7.61 35.92 -6.87
N ALA A 98 -6.30 35.88 -7.10
CA ALA A 98 -5.63 36.77 -8.04
C ALA A 98 -6.16 36.63 -9.47
N ASN A 99 -6.39 35.40 -9.94
CA ASN A 99 -6.94 35.13 -11.28
C ASN A 99 -8.40 35.59 -11.41
N VAL A 100 -9.22 35.36 -10.39
CA VAL A 100 -10.62 35.79 -10.37
C VAL A 100 -10.70 37.32 -10.34
N GLN A 101 -9.95 37.97 -9.44
CA GLN A 101 -9.89 39.43 -9.37
C GLN A 101 -9.47 40.04 -10.71
N GLN A 102 -8.44 39.47 -11.36
CA GLN A 102 -8.01 39.93 -12.67
C GLN A 102 -9.12 39.78 -13.72
N ALA A 103 -9.84 38.65 -13.72
CA ALA A 103 -10.95 38.41 -14.63
C ALA A 103 -12.11 39.39 -14.40
N VAL A 104 -12.48 39.62 -13.14
CA VAL A 104 -13.53 40.59 -12.74
C VAL A 104 -13.14 41.99 -13.18
N ASN A 105 -11.92 42.45 -12.84
CA ASN A 105 -11.41 43.76 -13.24
C ASN A 105 -11.40 43.95 -14.76
N SER A 106 -10.97 42.92 -15.50
CA SER A 106 -10.93 42.96 -16.97
C SER A 106 -12.33 43.03 -17.58
N GLY A 107 -13.29 42.27 -17.05
CA GLY A 107 -14.68 42.30 -17.49
C GLY A 107 -15.40 43.61 -17.13
N ALA A 108 -15.04 44.21 -16.00
CA ALA A 108 -15.59 45.47 -15.51
C ALA A 108 -14.96 46.73 -16.14
N ALA A 109 -13.89 46.59 -16.94
CA ALA A 109 -13.11 47.72 -17.45
C ALA A 109 -13.93 48.76 -18.26
N VAL A 110 -15.02 48.35 -18.90
CA VAL A 110 -15.94 49.25 -19.61
C VAL A 110 -16.84 50.01 -18.62
N ALA A 111 -17.32 49.31 -17.59
CA ALA A 111 -18.17 49.88 -16.54
C ALA A 111 -17.38 50.85 -15.65
N ASP A 112 -16.10 50.57 -15.35
CA ASP A 112 -15.20 51.45 -14.60
C ASP A 112 -15.16 52.89 -15.17
N ARG A 113 -15.33 53.05 -16.49
CA ARG A 113 -15.34 54.37 -17.15
C ARG A 113 -16.64 55.14 -16.98
N ILE A 114 -17.75 54.46 -16.68
CA ILE A 114 -19.11 55.03 -16.66
C ILE A 114 -19.64 55.18 -15.22
N VAL A 115 -19.08 54.43 -14.26
CA VAL A 115 -19.50 54.33 -12.86
C VAL A 115 -19.49 55.66 -12.07
N SER A 116 -18.82 56.70 -12.56
CA SER A 116 -18.76 58.02 -11.90
C SER A 116 -20.09 58.78 -11.82
N ILE A 117 -21.14 58.32 -12.51
CA ILE A 117 -22.41 59.08 -12.63
C ILE A 117 -23.50 58.56 -11.67
N GLY A 118 -23.41 57.31 -11.21
CA GLY A 118 -24.51 56.66 -10.46
C GLY A 118 -24.16 56.22 -9.05
N ILE A 119 -23.23 55.26 -8.92
CA ILE A 119 -23.09 54.42 -7.71
C ILE A 119 -21.84 54.75 -6.89
N GLY A 120 -20.93 55.55 -7.45
CA GLY A 120 -19.64 55.88 -6.84
C GLY A 120 -18.57 54.82 -7.10
N LYS A 121 -17.30 55.23 -7.12
CA LYS A 121 -16.17 54.33 -7.38
C LYS A 121 -15.96 53.32 -6.25
N ASP A 122 -16.03 53.76 -5.00
CA ASP A 122 -15.80 52.91 -3.84
C ASP A 122 -16.82 51.76 -3.75
N THR A 123 -18.10 52.06 -3.99
CA THR A 123 -19.17 51.05 -4.06
C THR A 123 -18.96 50.07 -5.22
N PHE A 124 -18.38 50.52 -6.33
CA PHE A 124 -18.11 49.66 -7.47
C PHE A 124 -16.91 48.73 -7.23
N GLU A 125 -15.85 49.24 -6.60
CA GLU A 125 -14.73 48.41 -6.14
C GLU A 125 -15.20 47.35 -5.13
N SER A 126 -16.04 47.73 -4.15
CA SER A 126 -16.57 46.76 -3.19
C SER A 126 -17.41 45.66 -3.86
N ILE A 127 -18.19 46.00 -4.89
CA ILE A 127 -18.93 44.99 -5.68
C ILE A 127 -17.98 44.02 -6.39
N LYS A 128 -16.87 44.52 -6.95
CA LYS A 128 -15.87 43.65 -7.62
C LYS A 128 -15.22 42.70 -6.62
N ASP A 129 -14.86 43.21 -5.44
CA ASP A 129 -14.29 42.39 -4.37
C ASP A 129 -15.31 41.37 -3.83
N ASP A 130 -16.57 41.76 -3.60
CA ASP A 130 -17.64 40.85 -3.18
C ASP A 130 -17.86 39.70 -4.19
N ILE A 131 -17.78 39.99 -5.49
CA ILE A 131 -17.87 38.98 -6.55
C ILE A 131 -16.65 38.05 -6.50
N THR A 132 -15.44 38.60 -6.34
CA THR A 132 -14.23 37.78 -6.21
C THR A 132 -14.35 36.84 -5.02
N ASP A 133 -14.72 37.36 -3.84
CA ASP A 133 -14.91 36.60 -2.62
C ASP A 133 -15.95 35.50 -2.79
N LEU A 134 -17.10 35.81 -3.42
CA LEU A 134 -18.16 34.84 -3.67
C LEU A 134 -17.66 33.69 -4.56
N VAL A 135 -16.94 34.00 -5.64
CA VAL A 135 -16.42 32.98 -6.57
C VAL A 135 -15.35 32.13 -5.88
N VAL A 136 -14.42 32.74 -5.14
CA VAL A 136 -13.37 32.04 -4.40
C VAL A 136 -13.97 31.15 -3.30
N GLN A 137 -15.01 31.62 -2.60
CA GLN A 137 -15.70 30.83 -1.59
C GLN A 137 -16.45 29.62 -2.20
N LYS A 138 -16.98 29.75 -3.42
CA LYS A 138 -17.67 28.66 -4.15
C LYS A 138 -16.73 27.72 -4.92
N PHE A 139 -15.47 28.10 -5.08
CA PHE A 139 -14.48 27.31 -5.82
C PHE A 139 -14.29 25.88 -5.25
N PRO A 140 -14.16 25.66 -3.93
CA PRO A 140 -14.02 24.32 -3.36
C PRO A 140 -15.20 23.40 -3.67
N ASP A 141 -16.42 23.95 -3.61
CA ASP A 141 -17.62 23.21 -3.97
C ASP A 141 -17.57 22.84 -5.46
N SER A 142 -17.21 23.77 -6.34
CA SER A 142 -17.06 23.50 -7.77
C SER A 142 -16.04 22.38 -8.06
N LEU A 143 -14.91 22.34 -7.35
CA LEU A 143 -13.93 21.26 -7.48
C LEU A 143 -14.48 19.90 -7.02
N ARG A 144 -15.35 19.86 -6.01
CA ARG A 144 -16.02 18.62 -5.60
C ARG A 144 -17.05 18.13 -6.62
N HIS A 145 -17.72 19.05 -7.34
CA HIS A 145 -18.67 18.66 -8.38
C HIS A 145 -18.01 17.97 -9.59
N ILE A 146 -16.73 18.25 -9.86
CA ILE A 146 -15.98 17.58 -10.94
C ILE A 146 -15.36 16.24 -10.50
N GLU A 147 -15.48 15.85 -9.23
CA GLU A 147 -14.90 14.61 -8.71
C GLU A 147 -15.33 13.37 -9.53
N ALA A 148 -16.62 13.28 -9.86
CA ALA A 148 -17.14 12.17 -10.66
C ALA A 148 -16.53 12.12 -12.07
N TYR A 149 -16.33 13.29 -12.70
CA TYR A 149 -15.65 13.37 -13.99
C TYR A 149 -14.17 12.99 -13.85
N THR A 150 -13.47 13.50 -12.84
CA THR A 150 -12.06 13.20 -12.56
C THR A 150 -11.84 11.71 -12.31
N MET A 151 -12.77 11.05 -11.61
CA MET A 151 -12.73 9.60 -11.37
C MET A 151 -12.70 8.81 -12.68
N VAL A 152 -13.56 9.19 -13.64
CA VAL A 152 -13.62 8.54 -14.96
C VAL A 152 -12.42 8.93 -15.82
N ALA A 153 -12.02 10.20 -15.81
CA ALA A 153 -10.97 10.73 -16.67
C ALA A 153 -9.57 10.21 -16.29
N LEU A 154 -9.28 10.10 -14.98
CA LEU A 154 -7.98 9.61 -14.51
C LEU A 154 -7.86 8.09 -14.54
N ASP A 155 -8.98 7.36 -14.34
CA ASP A 155 -9.04 5.89 -14.26
C ASP A 155 -7.82 5.30 -13.53
N LEU A 156 -7.65 5.74 -12.27
CA LEU A 156 -6.46 5.44 -11.48
C LEU A 156 -6.30 3.95 -11.19
N ASN A 157 -7.41 3.21 -11.10
CA ASN A 157 -7.39 1.76 -10.94
C ASN A 157 -6.68 1.09 -12.11
N LYS A 158 -7.15 1.36 -13.34
CA LYS A 158 -6.52 0.82 -14.55
C LYS A 158 -5.07 1.26 -14.66
N THR A 159 -4.79 2.53 -14.45
CA THR A 159 -3.44 3.10 -14.55
C THR A 159 -2.47 2.44 -13.58
N LEU A 160 -2.85 2.32 -12.30
CA LEU A 160 -1.99 1.71 -11.27
C LEU A 160 -1.77 0.22 -11.53
N ARG A 161 -2.83 -0.52 -11.87
CA ARG A 161 -2.74 -1.94 -12.23
C ARG A 161 -1.75 -2.16 -13.38
N GLU A 162 -1.86 -1.37 -14.45
CA GLU A 162 -1.00 -1.48 -15.61
C GLU A 162 0.46 -1.13 -15.26
N LYS A 163 0.69 -0.03 -14.55
CA LYS A 163 2.05 0.43 -14.20
C LYS A 163 2.76 -0.53 -13.24
N ILE A 164 2.06 -1.02 -12.22
CA ILE A 164 2.62 -2.01 -11.28
C ILE A 164 2.87 -3.35 -11.99
N GLY A 165 1.96 -3.76 -12.88
CA GLY A 165 2.11 -4.98 -13.67
C GLY A 165 3.25 -4.92 -14.70
N GLN A 166 3.68 -3.72 -15.10
CA GLN A 166 4.80 -3.49 -16.02
C GLN A 166 6.16 -3.37 -15.32
N LEU A 167 6.19 -3.34 -14.00
CA LEU A 167 7.45 -3.31 -13.25
C LEU A 167 8.31 -4.55 -13.54
N SER A 168 9.63 -4.39 -13.44
CA SER A 168 10.52 -5.54 -13.46
C SER A 168 10.25 -6.44 -12.22
N PHE A 169 10.57 -7.73 -12.30
CA PHE A 169 10.40 -8.64 -11.15
C PHE A 169 11.11 -8.12 -9.90
N HIS A 170 12.25 -7.46 -10.07
CA HIS A 170 13.03 -6.90 -8.98
C HIS A 170 12.37 -5.65 -8.37
N ASP A 171 11.82 -4.76 -9.19
CA ASP A 171 11.14 -3.57 -8.65
C ASP A 171 9.81 -3.93 -8.00
N PHE A 172 9.11 -4.91 -8.56
CA PHE A 172 7.88 -5.46 -7.99
C PHE A 172 8.15 -6.14 -6.64
N GLU A 173 9.21 -6.93 -6.54
CA GLU A 173 9.64 -7.54 -5.29
C GLU A 173 10.01 -6.47 -4.26
N ARG A 174 10.83 -5.48 -4.61
CA ARG A 174 11.18 -4.37 -3.70
C ARG A 174 10.00 -3.54 -3.22
N LEU A 175 8.95 -3.43 -4.04
CA LEU A 175 7.74 -2.70 -3.66
C LEU A 175 6.93 -3.43 -2.58
N LEU A 176 6.93 -4.77 -2.61
CA LEU A 176 6.04 -5.58 -1.75
C LEU A 176 6.77 -6.34 -0.64
N HIS A 177 8.00 -6.78 -0.86
CA HIS A 177 8.77 -7.57 0.11
C HIS A 177 8.91 -6.87 1.48
N PRO A 178 9.16 -5.55 1.58
CA PRO A 178 9.25 -4.88 2.88
C PRO A 178 7.99 -5.03 3.74
N VAL A 179 6.81 -5.08 3.12
CA VAL A 179 5.53 -5.26 3.82
C VAL A 179 5.39 -6.66 4.41
N PHE A 180 6.01 -7.67 3.77
CA PHE A 180 5.98 -9.05 4.25
C PHE A 180 7.15 -9.38 5.17
N GLU A 181 8.34 -8.79 4.93
CA GLU A 181 9.59 -9.01 5.67
C GLU A 181 9.40 -8.81 7.19
N GLU A 182 8.61 -7.81 7.58
CA GLU A 182 8.30 -7.52 8.99
C GLU A 182 7.57 -8.68 9.71
N ASP A 183 6.84 -9.51 8.97
CA ASP A 183 6.03 -10.61 9.48
C ASP A 183 6.67 -12.00 9.26
N GLU A 184 7.76 -12.07 8.48
CA GLU A 184 8.43 -13.33 8.12
C GLU A 184 8.92 -14.13 9.34
N TRP A 185 9.54 -13.44 10.31
CA TRP A 185 10.06 -14.09 11.51
C TRP A 185 8.94 -14.66 12.39
N LYS A 186 7.76 -14.02 12.42
CA LYS A 186 6.60 -14.51 13.18
C LYS A 186 6.11 -15.83 12.59
N LEU A 187 6.05 -15.93 11.26
CA LEU A 187 5.72 -17.17 10.55
C LEU A 187 6.73 -18.28 10.85
N VAL A 188 8.03 -17.99 10.79
CA VAL A 188 9.08 -18.98 11.10
C VAL A 188 9.02 -19.45 12.55
N LEU A 189 8.79 -18.52 13.48
CA LEU A 189 8.60 -18.83 14.90
C LEU A 189 7.40 -19.75 15.13
N MET A 190 6.25 -19.43 14.51
CA MET A 190 5.04 -20.27 14.60
C MET A 190 5.29 -21.68 14.06
N GLY A 191 6.02 -21.80 12.94
CA GLY A 191 6.46 -23.10 12.42
C GLY A 191 7.30 -23.89 13.43
N GLY A 192 8.22 -23.21 14.13
CA GLY A 192 9.02 -23.81 15.20
C GLY A 192 8.21 -24.25 16.42
N VAL A 193 7.27 -23.42 16.87
CA VAL A 193 6.38 -23.72 18.00
C VAL A 193 5.48 -24.92 17.68
N LEU A 194 4.90 -24.96 16.48
CA LEU A 194 4.09 -26.09 16.02
C LEU A 194 4.93 -27.36 15.88
N GLY A 195 6.14 -27.25 15.33
CA GLY A 195 7.08 -28.36 15.24
C GLY A 195 7.47 -28.93 16.61
N LEU A 196 7.73 -28.06 17.58
CA LEU A 196 7.97 -28.44 18.97
C LEU A 196 6.76 -29.17 19.57
N ALA A 197 5.55 -28.61 19.40
CA ALA A 197 4.32 -29.21 19.92
C ALA A 197 4.08 -30.60 19.33
N LEU A 198 4.26 -30.76 18.01
CA LEU A 198 4.15 -32.05 17.34
C LEU A 198 5.20 -33.04 17.85
N GLY A 199 6.44 -32.59 18.05
CA GLY A 199 7.48 -33.44 18.62
C GLY A 199 7.15 -33.90 20.04
N PHE A 200 6.54 -33.05 20.88
CA PHE A 200 6.04 -33.45 22.19
C PHE A 200 4.93 -34.49 22.09
N ILE A 201 3.95 -34.28 21.20
CA ILE A 201 2.86 -35.24 20.96
C ILE A 201 3.45 -36.59 20.52
N GLN A 202 4.43 -36.59 19.61
CA GLN A 202 5.10 -37.79 19.13
C GLN A 202 5.83 -38.54 20.27
N THR A 203 6.44 -37.84 21.22
CA THR A 203 7.06 -38.51 22.38
C THR A 203 6.04 -39.23 23.27
N THR A 204 4.83 -38.69 23.40
CA THR A 204 3.77 -39.27 24.23
C THR A 204 3.00 -40.40 23.54
N TYR A 205 2.87 -40.35 22.20
CA TYR A 205 2.15 -41.35 21.40
C TYR A 205 3.01 -42.53 20.94
N GLU A 206 4.33 -42.46 21.06
CA GLU A 206 5.26 -43.55 20.71
C GLU A 206 5.76 -44.34 21.94
N PRO A 207 4.93 -44.93 22.83
CA PRO A 207 5.37 -45.97 23.74
C PRO A 207 5.20 -47.35 23.05
N ASP A 208 6.20 -48.23 23.18
CA ASP A 208 6.06 -49.70 23.06
C ASP A 208 6.16 -50.44 21.70
N HIS A 209 6.92 -49.97 20.71
CA HIS A 209 7.37 -50.84 19.59
C HIS A 209 8.89 -51.00 19.48
N ALA A 210 9.57 -51.12 20.63
CA ALA A 210 10.95 -51.58 20.69
C ALA A 210 11.08 -52.67 21.76
N THR A 211 10.58 -53.86 21.43
CA THR A 211 11.07 -55.15 21.96
C THR A 211 11.80 -55.87 20.85
#